data_AF-A0AAJ6NLY4-F1
#
_entry.id   AF-A0AAJ6NLY4-F1
#
_cell.length_a   1.000
_cell.length_b   1.000
_cell.length_c   1.000
_cell.angle_alpha   90.00
_cell.angle_beta   90.00
_cell.angle_gamma   90.00
#
_symmetry.space_group_name_H-M   'P 1'
#
loop_
_entity.id
_entity.type
_entity.pdbx_description
1 polymer ?
#
loop_
_entity_poly.entity_id
_entity_poly.type
_entity_poly.pdbx_seq_one_letter_code
_entity_poly.pdbx_strand_id
1 'polypeptide(L)' 'MKRSRLKPEFPAPDWSTEQDCFLIENSALPIELLILNLPFSEEEIRARKTVLGLVRRQRQMNRM' A
#
# COMPACT_ATOMS: atom_id res chain seq x y z
N MET A 1 0.46 1.72 33.53
CA MET A 1 0.10 0.48 32.81
C MET A 1 0.49 0.64 31.35
N LYS A 2 1.41 -0.19 30.86
CA LYS A 2 1.95 -0.11 29.50
C LYS A 2 0.95 -0.74 28.54
N ARG A 3 0.36 0.04 27.62
CA ARG A 3 -0.51 -0.48 26.57
C ARG A 3 0.33 -1.35 25.64
N SER A 4 0.22 -2.67 25.79
CA SER A 4 0.71 -3.64 24.82
C SER A 4 -0.03 -3.40 23.52
N ARG A 5 0.63 -2.73 22.57
CA ARG A 5 0.18 -2.69 21.18
C ARG A 5 0.27 -4.12 20.68
N LEU A 6 -0.87 -4.80 20.56
CA LEU A 6 -1.00 -6.06 19.84
C LEU A 6 -0.43 -5.81 18.44
N LYS A 7 0.76 -6.37 18.20
CA LYS A 7 1.41 -6.37 16.90
C LYS A 7 0.53 -7.24 16.01
N PRO A 8 0.05 -6.78 14.85
CA PRO A 8 -0.67 -7.66 13.94
C PRO A 8 0.25 -8.83 13.60
N GLU A 9 -0.25 -10.04 13.83
CA GLU A 9 0.46 -11.32 13.68
C GLU A 9 0.53 -11.78 12.20
N PHE A 10 0.42 -10.83 11.27
CA PHE A 10 0.77 -11.06 9.88
C PHE A 10 2.24 -10.69 9.74
N PRO A 11 3.11 -11.54 9.16
CA PRO A 11 4.39 -11.06 8.69
C PRO A 11 4.05 -9.85 7.81
N ALA A 12 4.51 -8.66 8.21
CA ALA A 12 4.40 -7.53 7.32
C ALA A 12 5.06 -7.99 6.03
N PRO A 13 4.37 -8.00 4.88
CA PRO A 13 5.03 -8.33 3.63
C PRO A 13 6.28 -7.46 3.56
N ASP A 14 7.44 -8.07 3.33
CA ASP A 14 8.72 -7.37 3.26
C ASP A 14 8.74 -6.54 1.97
N TRP A 15 7.97 -5.45 1.96
CA TRP A 15 7.93 -4.49 0.88
C TRP A 15 9.33 -3.90 0.74
N SER A 16 9.97 -4.19 -0.38
CA SER A 16 11.23 -3.57 -0.72
C SER A 16 11.01 -2.10 -1.09
N THR A 17 12.06 -1.29 -0.93
CA THR A 17 12.03 0.11 -1.39
C THR A 17 11.65 0.20 -2.86
N GLU A 18 12.10 -0.72 -3.70
CA GLU A 18 11.78 -0.75 -5.13
C GLU A 18 10.28 -1.03 -5.39
N GLN A 19 9.68 -1.96 -4.63
CA GLN A 19 8.25 -2.24 -4.72
C GLN A 19 7.40 -1.05 -4.25
N ASP A 20 7.84 -0.36 -3.19
CA ASP A 20 7.21 0.88 -2.74
C ASP A 20 7.32 1.98 -3.80
N CYS A 21 8.50 2.19 -4.39
CA CYS A 21 8.70 3.15 -5.48
C CYS A 21 7.77 2.84 -6.65
N PHE A 22 7.74 1.58 -7.10
CA PHE A 22 6.85 1.14 -8.17
C PHE A 22 5.38 1.44 -7.85
N LEU A 23 4.93 1.14 -6.62
CA LEU A 23 3.55 1.37 -6.20
C LEU A 23 3.20 2.87 -6.10
N ILE A 24 4.15 3.73 -5.72
CA ILE A 24 3.97 5.18 -5.67
C ILE A 24 3.83 5.75 -7.08
N GLU A 25 4.76 5.41 -7.97
CA GLU A 25 4.80 5.86 -9.37
C GLU A 25 3.56 5.41 -10.14
N ASN A 26 3.12 4.17 -9.91
CA ASN A 26 1.99 3.55 -10.58
C ASN A 26 0.72 3.57 -9.72
N SER A 27 0.62 4.47 -8.74
CA SER A 27 -0.48 4.49 -7.77
C SER A 27 -1.87 4.67 -8.41
N ALA A 28 -1.92 5.32 -9.58
CA ALA A 28 -3.12 5.53 -10.39
C ALA A 28 -3.52 4.30 -11.24
N LEU A 29 -2.64 3.30 -11.39
CA LEU A 29 -3.00 2.10 -12.14
C LEU A 29 -4.10 1.30 -11.41
N PRO A 30 -4.97 0.62 -12.19
CA PRO A 30 -5.89 -0.39 -11.67
C PRO A 30 -5.14 -1.45 -10.87
N ILE A 31 -5.77 -1.97 -9.83
CA ILE A 31 -5.10 -2.89 -8.91
C ILE A 31 -4.76 -4.22 -9.58
N GLU A 32 -5.55 -4.61 -10.58
CA GLU A 32 -5.34 -5.78 -11.42
C GLU A 32 -3.99 -5.71 -12.15
N LEU A 33 -3.59 -4.52 -12.61
CA LEU A 33 -2.27 -4.33 -13.24
C LEU A 33 -1.13 -4.29 -12.21
N LEU A 34 -1.41 -3.82 -11.00
CA LEU A 34 -0.42 -3.79 -9.93
C LEU A 34 -0.10 -5.21 -9.44
N ILE A 35 -1.10 -6.08 -9.32
CA ILE A 35 -0.93 -7.50 -8.91
C ILE A 35 -0.13 -8.29 -9.96
N LEU A 36 -0.17 -7.91 -11.24
CA LEU A 36 0.65 -8.56 -12.28
C LEU A 36 2.15 -8.25 -12.14
N ASN A 37 2.50 -7.12 -11.53
CA ASN A 37 3.89 -6.65 -11.40
C ASN A 37 4.45 -6.80 -9.98
N LEU A 38 3.57 -6.96 -8.99
CA LEU A 38 3.92 -7.09 -7.59
C LEU A 38 3.52 -8.47 -7.06
N PRO A 39 4.39 -9.17 -6.33
CA PRO A 39 4.09 -10.49 -5.77
C PRO A 39 3.23 -10.39 -4.50
N PHE A 40 2.15 -9.61 -4.56
CA PHE A 40 1.27 -9.31 -3.43
C PHE A 40 -0.20 -9.44 -3.84
N SER A 41 -1.06 -9.77 -2.88
CA SER A 41 -2.50 -9.80 -3.11
C SER A 41 -3.08 -8.40 -3.26
N GLU A 42 -4.32 -8.33 -3.76
CA GLU A 42 -5.08 -7.09 -3.83
C GLU A 42 -5.17 -6.40 -2.46
N GLU A 43 -5.48 -7.15 -1.41
CA GLU A 43 -5.61 -6.65 -0.04
C GLU A 43 -4.29 -6.07 0.47
N GLU A 44 -3.16 -6.74 0.21
CA GLU A 44 -1.83 -6.29 0.60
C GLU A 44 -1.46 -4.98 -0.10
N ILE A 45 -1.75 -4.87 -1.40
CA ILE A 45 -1.50 -3.65 -2.17
C ILE A 45 -2.40 -2.50 -1.67
N ARG A 46 -3.67 -2.76 -1.37
CA ARG A 46 -4.58 -1.75 -0.78
C ARG A 46 -4.11 -1.29 0.60
N ALA A 47 -3.68 -2.23 1.43
CA ALA A 47 -3.11 -1.92 2.74
C ALA A 47 -1.86 -1.06 2.60
N ARG A 48 -0.96 -1.41 1.66
CA ARG A 48 0.26 -0.64 1.41
C ARG A 48 -0.02 0.75 0.85
N LYS A 49 -0.95 0.91 -0.11
CA LYS A 49 -1.40 2.22 -0.59
C LYS A 49 -1.91 3.11 0.54
N THR A 50 -2.53 2.51 1.56
CA THR A 50 -3.01 3.23 2.75
C THR A 50 -1.84 3.66 3.65
N VAL A 51 -0.87 2.77 3.89
CA VAL A 51 0.36 3.06 4.65
C VAL A 51 1.19 4.17 3.99
N LEU A 52 1.33 4.13 2.66
CA LEU A 52 2.04 5.13 1.86
C LEU A 52 1.26 6.45 1.67
N GLY A 53 0.02 6.53 2.19
CA GLY A 53 -0.81 7.74 2.08
C GLY A 53 -1.32 8.06 0.67
N LEU A 54 -1.17 7.15 -0.29
CA LEU A 54 -1.53 7.35 -1.70
C LEU A 54 -3.04 7.55 -1.90
N VAL A 55 -3.86 6.91 -1.08
CA VAL A 55 -5.33 7.05 -1.12
C VAL A 55 -5.79 8.47 -0.73
N ARG A 56 -5.09 9.13 0.19
CA ARG A 56 -5.41 10.51 0.60
C ARG A 56 -5.01 11.50 -0.50
N ARG A 57 -3.88 11.26 -1.17
CA ARG A 57 -3.40 12.06 -2.29
C ARG A 57 -4.37 12.05 -3.47
N GLN A 58 -4.88 10.88 -3.86
CA GLN A 58 -5.84 10.76 -4.97
C GLN A 58 -7.14 11.54 -4.72
N ARG A 59 -7.67 11.53 -3.49
CA ARG A 59 -8.89 12.28 -3.12
C ARG A 59 -8.70 13.79 -3.14
N GLN A 60 -7.48 14.27 -2.86
CA GLN A 60 -7.15 15.70 -2.94
C GLN A 60 -7.02 16.15 -4.40
N MET A 61 -6.42 15.32 -5.26
CA MET A 61 -6.30 15.62 -6.70
C MET A 61 -7.67 15.60 -7.42
N ASN A 62 -8.60 14.71 -7.04
CA ASN A 62 -9.94 14.67 -7.63
C ASN A 62 -10.91 15.76 -7.09
N ARG A 63 -10.47 16.62 -6.17
CA ARG A 63 -11.25 17.73 -5.60
C ARG A 63 -10.89 19.10 -6.19
N MET A 64 -9.97 19.14 -7.14
CA MET A 64 -9.67 20.30 -7.98
C MET A 64 -10.32 20.12 -9.34
#